data_AF-A0A535BQW4-F1
#
_entry.id   AF-A0A535BQW4-F1
#
_cell.length_a   1.000
_cell.length_b   1.000
_cell.length_c   1.000
_cell.angle_alpha   90.00
_cell.angle_beta   90.00
_cell.angle_gamma   90.00
#
_symmetry.space_group_name_H-M   'P 1'
#
loop_
_entity.id
_entity.type
_entity.pdbx_description
1 polymer ?
#
loop_
_entity_poly.entity_id
_entity_poly.type
_entity_poly.pdbx_seq_one_letter_code
_entity_poly.pdbx_strand_id
1 'polypeptide(L)'
;MEWLWRTASPLCATDASNRWIHRSVSCASRRRTTSRIFSEPRNFGTEAFQVRDSMKTGLKLLLVFLSLTWLDASTARASCRDPDVAGGFFTPAYAAEPDALIEYFGHNFFQITSKGGTKIITDPLAPGMYPTPVVTPHAVTVGREHPNHNYVELARGNPIILRGLANYGAGWNKISTTVRDVLIYTVPVYQQQFGNALKGAAFVFDLGSVCIVHLGDLSHKLTPEQIKAFGKVDVAMIPIGGTFTMPPDTAREVLQQLKPKIAIPMHYREDMSLLGMFLTGLKSRRLPGNTLAVSKSALPPPTEIVVLTPPGGGFGRAD
;
A
#
# COMPACT_ATOMS: atom_id res chain seq x y z
N MET A 1 -11.82 -16.47 -38.11
CA MET A 1 -11.06 -15.21 -38.30
C MET A 1 -9.70 -15.40 -37.66
N GLU A 2 -8.76 -15.92 -38.44
CA GLU A 2 -7.36 -16.17 -38.05
C GLU A 2 -6.60 -14.84 -38.01
N TRP A 3 -5.85 -14.60 -36.93
CA TRP A 3 -4.95 -13.47 -36.82
C TRP A 3 -3.51 -13.96 -37.00
N LEU A 4 -2.94 -13.60 -38.16
CA LEU A 4 -1.55 -13.83 -38.56
C LEU A 4 -0.60 -12.93 -37.76
N TRP A 5 0.36 -13.54 -37.07
CA TRP A 5 1.51 -12.86 -36.46
C TRP A 5 2.59 -12.63 -37.53
N ARG A 6 2.86 -11.37 -37.87
CA ARG A 6 4.09 -10.99 -38.60
C ARG A 6 5.14 -10.54 -37.60
N THR A 7 6.22 -11.31 -37.52
CA THR A 7 7.46 -10.98 -36.83
C THR A 7 8.30 -10.05 -37.71
N ALA A 8 8.82 -8.96 -37.14
CA ALA A 8 9.80 -8.09 -37.77
C ALA A 8 11.16 -8.30 -37.10
N SER A 9 12.11 -8.88 -37.83
CA SER A 9 13.54 -8.91 -37.51
C SER A 9 14.24 -7.77 -38.25
N PRO A 10 15.21 -7.05 -37.66
CA PRO A 10 16.06 -6.15 -38.42
C PRO A 10 17.25 -6.90 -39.03
N LEU A 11 17.40 -6.72 -40.34
CA LEU A 11 18.60 -7.01 -41.13
C LEU A 11 19.70 -5.99 -40.77
N CYS A 12 20.90 -6.46 -40.47
CA CYS A 12 22.12 -5.66 -40.65
C CYS A 12 23.15 -6.52 -41.37
N ALA A 13 23.44 -6.11 -42.61
CA ALA A 13 24.43 -6.69 -43.48
C ALA A 13 25.84 -6.29 -43.06
N THR A 14 26.76 -7.22 -43.29
CA THR A 14 28.21 -7.11 -43.20
C THR A 14 28.78 -6.27 -44.34
N ASP A 15 29.75 -5.41 -44.06
CA ASP A 15 30.87 -5.20 -44.99
C ASP A 15 32.16 -4.87 -44.24
N ALA A 16 33.27 -5.37 -44.79
CA ALA A 16 34.62 -5.31 -44.25
C ALA A 16 35.44 -4.27 -45.02
N SER A 17 36.30 -3.52 -44.32
CA SER A 17 37.76 -3.48 -44.56
C SER A 17 38.44 -2.20 -44.07
N ASN A 18 39.61 -2.42 -43.48
CA ASN A 18 40.82 -1.59 -43.48
C ASN A 18 40.87 -0.23 -42.71
N ARG A 19 41.59 -0.29 -41.57
CA ARG A 19 42.99 0.18 -41.40
C ARG A 19 43.19 1.13 -40.20
N TRP A 20 43.91 0.59 -39.20
CA TRP A 20 44.83 1.20 -38.23
C TRP A 20 44.81 2.72 -38.01
N ILE A 21 44.64 3.14 -36.74
CA ILE A 21 45.58 3.97 -35.95
C ILE A 21 45.09 4.00 -34.49
N HIS A 22 45.95 3.53 -33.57
CA HIS A 22 45.79 3.67 -32.13
C HIS A 22 46.03 5.12 -31.69
N ARG A 23 45.09 5.73 -30.96
CA ARG A 23 45.41 6.76 -29.95
C ARG A 23 44.46 6.65 -28.75
N SER A 24 45.00 6.15 -27.66
CA SER A 24 44.48 6.25 -26.31
C SER A 24 44.63 7.67 -25.78
N VAL A 25 43.56 8.25 -25.24
CA VAL A 25 43.59 9.52 -24.50
C VAL A 25 43.44 9.18 -23.02
N SER A 26 44.54 9.34 -22.28
CA SER A 26 44.59 9.25 -20.81
C SER A 26 44.35 10.64 -20.22
N CYS A 27 43.50 10.69 -19.19
CA CYS A 27 43.11 11.89 -18.46
C CYS A 27 44.17 12.21 -17.39
N ALA A 28 44.81 13.38 -17.48
CA ALA A 28 45.84 13.83 -16.55
C ALA A 28 45.25 14.72 -15.43
N SER A 29 45.47 14.33 -14.18
CA SER A 29 45.22 15.13 -12.98
C SER A 29 46.43 16.00 -12.65
N ARG A 30 46.20 17.28 -12.34
CA ARG A 30 47.20 18.20 -11.79
C ARG A 30 46.71 18.76 -10.45
N ARG A 31 47.42 18.44 -9.36
CA ARG A 31 47.51 19.30 -8.17
C ARG A 31 48.99 19.44 -7.81
N ARG A 32 49.51 20.67 -7.86
CA ARG A 32 50.78 21.06 -7.23
C ARG A 32 50.44 21.80 -5.93
N THR A 33 50.90 21.25 -4.83
CA THR A 33 51.07 21.92 -3.55
C THR A 33 52.42 22.63 -3.56
N THR A 34 52.45 23.87 -3.06
CA THR A 34 53.69 24.58 -2.69
C THR A 34 53.60 24.96 -1.21
N SER A 35 54.70 24.70 -0.52
CA SER A 35 54.91 24.81 0.91
C SER A 35 55.55 26.14 1.33
N ARG A 36 55.16 26.61 2.53
CA ARG A 36 55.91 27.31 3.61
C ARG A 36 56.70 28.59 3.29
N ILE A 37 56.59 29.59 4.19
CA ILE A 37 57.70 30.10 5.06
C ILE A 37 57.22 31.28 5.96
N PHE A 38 57.56 31.18 7.28
CA PHE A 38 57.83 32.21 8.34
C PHE A 38 56.76 33.25 8.73
N SER A 39 56.60 33.76 9.98
CA SER A 39 57.45 33.86 11.19
C SER A 39 56.62 34.19 12.47
N GLU A 40 56.90 33.49 13.58
CA GLU A 40 57.12 33.90 15.01
C GLU A 40 56.42 35.09 15.74
N PRO A 41 56.46 35.17 17.10
CA PRO A 41 55.27 35.28 17.96
C PRO A 41 55.25 36.53 18.88
N ARG A 42 54.22 36.68 19.74
CA ARG A 42 54.32 37.38 21.04
C ARG A 42 53.15 37.10 21.99
N ASN A 43 53.49 36.83 23.25
CA ASN A 43 52.64 36.66 24.44
C ASN A 43 52.40 38.02 25.15
N PHE A 44 51.64 37.97 26.26
CA PHE A 44 51.25 38.98 27.27
C PHE A 44 49.83 39.55 27.04
N GLY A 45 48.93 39.61 28.02
CA GLY A 45 48.94 39.24 29.44
C GLY A 45 47.57 39.58 30.05
N THR A 46 47.25 38.88 31.13
CA THR A 46 46.49 39.28 32.35
C THR A 46 45.74 40.62 32.34
N GLU A 47 44.46 40.63 32.72
CA GLU A 47 44.01 41.04 34.06
C GLU A 47 42.49 40.92 34.27
N ALA A 48 42.14 40.67 35.53
CA ALA A 48 40.81 40.50 36.07
C ALA A 48 40.19 41.85 36.41
N PHE A 49 38.85 41.94 36.35
CA PHE A 49 38.12 42.93 37.12
C PHE A 49 36.81 42.33 37.63
N GLN A 50 36.82 41.96 38.93
CA GLN A 50 35.62 41.79 39.72
C GLN A 50 35.24 43.14 40.33
N VAL A 51 33.95 43.48 40.28
CA VAL A 51 33.33 44.32 41.31
C VAL A 51 32.07 43.61 41.77
N ARG A 52 32.05 43.30 43.08
CA ARG A 52 30.91 42.86 43.86
C ARG A 52 30.20 44.10 44.46
N ASP A 53 28.88 44.04 44.55
CA ASP A 53 28.09 44.52 45.69
C ASP A 53 26.68 43.90 45.55
N SER A 54 26.23 42.95 46.38
CA SER A 54 25.89 42.94 47.81
C SER A 54 24.48 43.50 48.14
N MET A 55 23.52 42.56 48.14
CA MET A 55 22.40 42.34 49.09
C MET A 55 21.49 43.49 49.55
N LYS A 56 20.16 43.31 49.36
CA LYS A 56 19.18 43.19 50.47
C LYS A 56 17.75 42.83 50.01
N THR A 57 17.27 41.69 50.52
CA THR A 57 15.92 41.36 51.06
C THR A 57 14.63 41.77 50.33
N GLY A 58 13.77 40.79 50.03
CA GLY A 58 12.34 41.03 49.75
C GLY A 58 11.55 39.82 49.23
N LEU A 59 11.17 38.93 50.14
CA LEU A 59 9.96 38.09 50.15
C LEU A 59 9.05 38.06 48.87
N LYS A 60 8.90 36.89 48.24
CA LYS A 60 7.62 36.17 47.95
C LYS A 60 7.74 35.18 46.78
N LEU A 61 7.45 33.91 47.11
CA LEU A 61 6.81 32.86 46.30
C LEU A 61 6.65 33.10 44.77
N LEU A 62 7.34 32.31 43.95
CA LEU A 62 6.73 31.64 42.80
C LEU A 62 7.57 30.42 42.38
N LEU A 63 7.06 29.23 42.65
CA LEU A 63 7.52 27.97 42.07
C LEU A 63 7.17 27.99 40.57
N VAL A 64 8.15 28.24 39.70
CA VAL A 64 8.02 27.95 38.27
C VAL A 64 8.63 26.57 38.06
N PHE A 65 7.78 25.54 38.11
CA PHE A 65 8.10 24.22 37.58
C PHE A 65 8.42 24.38 36.10
N LEU A 66 9.68 24.21 35.73
CA LEU A 66 10.08 23.95 34.35
C LEU A 66 9.67 22.50 34.04
N SER A 67 8.38 22.27 33.80
CA SER A 67 7.94 21.03 33.18
C SER A 67 8.38 21.09 31.72
N LEU A 68 9.54 20.49 31.43
CA LEU A 68 9.80 19.99 30.08
C LEU A 68 8.70 18.97 29.80
N THR A 69 7.62 19.42 29.15
CA THR A 69 6.75 18.52 28.43
C THR A 69 7.58 18.00 27.27
N TRP A 70 8.23 16.87 27.49
CA TRP A 70 8.52 15.95 26.40
C TRP A 70 7.16 15.66 25.78
N LEU A 71 6.86 16.35 24.68
CA LEU A 71 5.95 15.80 23.69
C LEU A 71 6.66 14.54 23.21
N ASP A 72 6.35 13.41 23.85
CA ASP A 72 6.53 12.13 23.23
C ASP A 72 5.77 12.21 21.92
N ALA A 73 6.53 12.39 20.84
CA ALA A 73 6.11 12.08 19.50
C ALA A 73 5.76 10.59 19.55
N SER A 74 4.50 10.32 19.88
CA SER A 74 3.89 9.02 19.74
C SER A 74 4.10 8.67 18.27
N THR A 75 5.05 7.79 18.02
CA THR A 75 5.10 7.04 16.78
C THR A 75 3.69 6.50 16.61
N ALA A 76 2.98 6.99 15.60
CA ALA A 76 1.61 6.59 15.32
C ALA A 76 1.62 5.05 15.23
N ARG A 77 1.17 4.39 16.30
CA ARG A 77 1.12 2.93 16.35
C ARG A 77 0.09 2.52 15.32
N ALA A 78 0.48 1.62 14.41
CA ALA A 78 -0.42 1.07 13.41
C ALA A 78 -1.54 0.30 14.13
N SER A 79 -2.77 0.81 14.08
CA SER A 79 -4.00 0.18 14.59
C SER A 79 -4.16 -1.26 14.09
N CYS A 80 -3.61 -1.56 12.90
CA CYS A 80 -3.66 -2.91 12.36
C CYS A 80 -2.66 -3.88 13.01
N ARG A 81 -1.56 -3.40 13.60
CA ARG A 81 -0.53 -4.25 14.23
C ARG A 81 -0.61 -4.30 15.75
N ASP A 82 -1.45 -3.47 16.37
CA ASP A 82 -1.73 -3.49 17.79
C ASP A 82 -3.19 -3.87 18.05
N PRO A 83 -3.48 -5.08 18.56
CA PRO A 83 -4.85 -5.56 18.69
C PRO A 83 -5.65 -4.94 19.85
N ASP A 84 -5.07 -4.14 20.75
CA ASP A 84 -5.75 -3.71 21.97
C ASP A 84 -6.03 -2.19 22.06
N VAL A 85 -7.27 -1.81 21.74
CA VAL A 85 -7.98 -0.75 22.49
C VAL A 85 -9.40 -1.24 22.76
N ALA A 86 -9.68 -1.44 24.05
CA ALA A 86 -10.91 -1.98 24.61
C ALA A 86 -12.13 -1.06 24.41
N GLY A 87 -13.30 -1.68 24.51
CA GLY A 87 -14.61 -1.17 24.12
C GLY A 87 -15.08 0.12 24.80
N GLY A 88 -15.85 0.88 24.02
CA GLY A 88 -16.65 2.01 24.47
C GLY A 88 -18.11 1.81 24.06
N PHE A 89 -19.00 2.25 24.94
CA PHE A 89 -20.46 2.15 24.85
C PHE A 89 -21.02 2.65 23.50
N PHE A 90 -22.00 1.91 22.96
CA PHE A 90 -22.74 2.29 21.76
C PHE A 90 -23.44 3.63 21.99
N THR A 91 -23.02 4.65 21.25
CA THR A 91 -23.81 5.85 21.03
C THR A 91 -24.61 5.66 19.74
N PRO A 92 -25.90 6.08 19.69
CA PRO A 92 -26.67 6.00 18.47
C PRO A 92 -26.03 6.91 17.41
N ALA A 93 -25.77 6.35 16.23
CA ALA A 93 -25.20 7.07 15.10
C ALA A 93 -26.20 8.11 14.59
N TYR A 94 -26.04 9.37 15.02
CA TYR A 94 -26.32 10.49 14.13
C TYR A 94 -25.40 10.32 12.91
N ALA A 95 -25.87 10.63 11.69
CA ALA A 95 -25.19 10.32 10.42
C ALA A 95 -23.76 10.89 10.36
N ALA A 96 -22.82 10.14 10.94
CA ALA A 96 -21.41 10.43 10.90
C ALA A 96 -20.88 9.93 9.55
N GLU A 97 -20.08 10.77 8.89
CA GLU A 97 -19.32 10.37 7.71
C GLU A 97 -18.60 9.03 7.97
N PRO A 98 -18.64 8.09 7.01
CA PRO A 98 -18.05 6.77 7.19
C PRO A 98 -16.54 6.86 7.41
N ASP A 99 -15.98 5.86 8.09
CA ASP A 99 -14.53 5.76 8.29
C ASP A 99 -13.78 5.52 6.98
N ALA A 100 -14.42 4.79 6.05
CA ALA A 100 -13.93 4.59 4.70
C ALA A 100 -15.06 4.39 3.68
N LEU A 101 -14.80 4.76 2.42
CA LEU A 101 -15.56 4.33 1.25
C LEU A 101 -14.69 3.38 0.41
N ILE A 102 -15.24 2.24 0.01
CA ILE A 102 -14.61 1.29 -0.90
C ILE A 102 -15.44 1.24 -2.18
N GLU A 103 -14.85 1.62 -3.30
CA GLU A 103 -15.46 1.55 -4.63
C GLU A 103 -14.78 0.45 -5.44
N TYR A 104 -15.55 -0.44 -6.05
CA TYR A 104 -15.08 -1.53 -6.90
C TYR A 104 -15.23 -1.18 -8.38
N PHE A 105 -14.18 -1.38 -9.17
CA PHE A 105 -14.19 -1.11 -10.62
C PHE A 105 -14.12 -2.38 -11.46
N GLY A 106 -14.02 -3.56 -10.83
CA GLY A 106 -13.93 -4.84 -11.51
C GLY A 106 -12.59 -5.54 -11.25
N HIS A 107 -12.59 -6.85 -11.44
CA HIS A 107 -11.48 -7.77 -11.18
C HIS A 107 -10.88 -7.67 -9.76
N ASN A 108 -9.99 -6.71 -9.53
CA ASN A 108 -9.17 -6.44 -8.35
C ASN A 108 -8.91 -4.93 -8.16
N PHE A 109 -9.56 -4.11 -8.96
CA PHE A 109 -9.35 -2.69 -8.97
C PHE A 109 -10.37 -2.02 -8.06
N PHE A 110 -9.87 -1.49 -6.95
CA PHE A 110 -10.66 -0.75 -5.97
C PHE A 110 -10.12 0.66 -5.78
N GLN A 111 -10.98 1.58 -5.34
CA GLN A 111 -10.58 2.82 -4.68
C GLN A 111 -11.01 2.75 -3.21
N ILE A 112 -10.06 3.03 -2.32
CA ILE A 112 -10.30 3.26 -0.90
C ILE A 112 -10.21 4.76 -0.67
N THR A 113 -11.26 5.35 -0.12
CA THR A 113 -11.26 6.75 0.34
C THR A 113 -11.38 6.77 1.85
N SER A 114 -10.37 7.30 2.54
CA SER A 114 -10.43 7.50 4.00
C SER A 114 -11.41 8.60 4.37
N LYS A 115 -11.84 8.63 5.64
CA LYS A 115 -12.60 9.75 6.21
C LYS A 115 -11.93 11.12 6.03
N GLY A 116 -10.59 11.17 6.03
CA GLY A 116 -9.81 12.37 5.74
C GLY A 116 -9.75 12.75 4.25
N GLY A 117 -10.41 11.99 3.37
CA GLY A 117 -10.46 12.23 1.93
C GLY A 117 -9.28 11.66 1.15
N THR A 118 -8.43 10.83 1.77
CA THR A 118 -7.30 10.20 1.06
C THR A 118 -7.79 9.05 0.20
N LYS A 119 -7.68 9.24 -1.11
CA LYS A 119 -7.96 8.23 -2.15
C LYS A 119 -6.73 7.40 -2.50
N ILE A 120 -6.85 6.09 -2.41
CA ILE A 120 -5.85 5.12 -2.82
C ILE A 120 -6.51 4.14 -3.78
N ILE A 121 -5.88 3.85 -4.90
CA ILE A 121 -6.35 2.80 -5.81
C ILE A 121 -5.46 1.56 -5.76
N THR A 122 -6.07 0.39 -5.92
CA THR A 122 -5.40 -0.90 -5.94
C THR A 122 -5.40 -1.49 -7.34
N ASP A 123 -4.27 -2.06 -7.74
CA ASP A 123 -4.12 -2.90 -8.95
C ASP A 123 -4.88 -2.38 -10.20
N PRO A 124 -4.63 -1.15 -10.66
CA PRO A 124 -5.38 -0.55 -11.76
C PRO A 124 -5.35 -1.40 -13.04
N LEU A 125 -6.52 -1.56 -13.66
CA LEU A 125 -6.72 -2.37 -14.85
C LEU A 125 -6.46 -1.59 -16.15
N ALA A 126 -5.79 -2.24 -17.09
CA ALA A 126 -5.77 -1.78 -18.47
C ALA A 126 -7.19 -1.76 -19.07
N PRO A 127 -7.51 -0.81 -19.98
CA PRO A 127 -8.80 -0.75 -20.65
C PRO A 127 -9.17 -2.06 -21.36
N GLY A 128 -10.45 -2.41 -21.33
CA GLY A 128 -11.02 -3.52 -22.12
C GLY A 128 -11.89 -4.47 -21.30
N MET A 129 -11.46 -4.87 -20.10
CA MET A 129 -12.23 -5.85 -19.30
C MET A 129 -13.45 -5.21 -18.61
N TYR A 130 -13.31 -3.97 -18.15
CA TYR A 130 -14.35 -3.18 -17.50
C TYR A 130 -14.30 -1.73 -18.01
N PRO A 131 -15.37 -0.94 -17.84
CA PRO A 131 -15.32 0.51 -18.09
C PRO A 131 -14.17 1.15 -17.31
N THR A 132 -13.31 1.89 -18.00
CA THR A 132 -12.17 2.55 -17.38
C THR A 132 -12.64 3.77 -16.57
N PRO A 133 -12.49 3.77 -15.23
CA PRO A 133 -12.95 4.89 -14.41
C PRO A 133 -12.01 6.10 -14.55
N VAL A 134 -12.56 7.28 -14.31
CA VAL A 134 -11.78 8.51 -14.15
C VAL A 134 -11.47 8.70 -12.67
N VAL A 135 -10.22 8.50 -12.27
CA VAL A 135 -9.77 8.60 -10.87
C VAL A 135 -8.61 9.57 -10.72
N THR A 136 -8.53 10.24 -9.57
CA THR A 136 -7.44 11.16 -9.20
C THR A 136 -6.94 10.79 -7.80
N PRO A 137 -6.24 9.65 -7.67
CA PRO A 137 -5.80 9.13 -6.38
C PRO A 137 -4.58 9.90 -5.84
N HIS A 138 -4.29 9.71 -4.56
CA HIS A 138 -3.06 10.19 -3.93
C HIS A 138 -1.97 9.11 -3.92
N ALA A 139 -2.38 7.84 -3.95
CA ALA A 139 -1.46 6.72 -4.15
C ALA A 139 -2.09 5.62 -5.00
N VAL A 140 -1.23 4.87 -5.67
CA VAL A 140 -1.56 3.68 -6.44
C VAL A 140 -0.74 2.53 -5.89
N THR A 141 -1.38 1.42 -5.51
CA THR A 141 -0.65 0.20 -5.12
C THR A 141 -0.68 -0.83 -6.25
N VAL A 142 0.46 -1.47 -6.49
CA VAL A 142 0.60 -2.54 -7.50
C VAL A 142 1.16 -3.79 -6.82
N GLY A 143 0.32 -4.83 -6.70
CA GLY A 143 0.62 -6.12 -6.09
C GLY A 143 1.26 -7.14 -7.04
N ARG A 144 1.08 -6.96 -8.35
CA ARG A 144 1.59 -7.82 -9.42
C ARG A 144 2.02 -7.02 -10.64
N GLU A 145 3.14 -7.40 -11.24
CA GLU A 145 3.61 -6.82 -12.51
C GLU A 145 2.95 -7.54 -13.69
N HIS A 146 1.68 -7.24 -13.95
CA HIS A 146 0.92 -7.77 -15.08
C HIS A 146 -0.15 -6.75 -15.54
N PRO A 147 -0.49 -6.68 -16.85
CA PRO A 147 -1.42 -5.66 -17.37
C PRO A 147 -2.81 -5.56 -16.71
N ASN A 148 -3.32 -6.63 -16.08
CA ASN A 148 -4.55 -6.61 -15.28
C ASN A 148 -4.30 -6.24 -13.79
N HIS A 149 -3.19 -5.58 -13.48
CA HIS A 149 -2.85 -5.08 -12.14
C HIS A 149 -2.04 -3.77 -12.15
N ASN A 150 -1.31 -3.45 -13.23
CA ASN A 150 -0.27 -2.41 -13.17
C ASN A 150 -0.45 -1.25 -14.15
N TYR A 151 -1.66 -0.99 -14.65
CA TYR A 151 -1.95 0.10 -15.58
C TYR A 151 -2.05 1.45 -14.86
N VAL A 152 -0.93 1.90 -14.29
CA VAL A 152 -0.84 3.10 -13.44
C VAL A 152 -1.12 4.40 -14.20
N GLU A 153 -1.00 4.38 -15.53
CA GLU A 153 -1.21 5.52 -16.43
C GLU A 153 -2.66 6.03 -16.43
N LEU A 154 -3.63 5.21 -15.97
CA LEU A 154 -5.01 5.66 -15.83
C LEU A 154 -5.20 6.72 -14.72
N ALA A 155 -4.29 6.74 -13.74
CA ALA A 155 -4.39 7.62 -12.59
C ALA A 155 -4.05 9.06 -12.99
N ARG A 156 -5.02 9.97 -12.83
CA ARG A 156 -4.79 11.40 -13.06
C ARG A 156 -4.07 12.05 -11.88
N GLY A 157 -3.47 13.21 -12.11
CA GLY A 157 -2.77 13.98 -11.09
C GLY A 157 -1.31 13.51 -10.93
N ASN A 158 -0.80 13.56 -9.70
CA ASN A 158 0.56 13.15 -9.37
C ASN A 158 0.57 12.20 -8.16
N PRO A 159 0.03 10.97 -8.30
CA PRO A 159 -0.02 10.01 -7.21
C PRO A 159 1.36 9.41 -6.89
N ILE A 160 1.53 8.98 -5.64
CA ILE A 160 2.65 8.13 -5.26
C ILE A 160 2.38 6.71 -5.76
N ILE A 161 3.30 6.14 -6.54
CA ILE A 161 3.19 4.76 -7.02
C ILE A 161 3.94 3.82 -6.09
N LEU A 162 3.22 2.89 -5.47
CA LEU A 162 3.71 1.92 -4.49
C LEU A 162 3.69 0.51 -5.11
N ARG A 163 4.83 0.10 -5.68
CA ARG A 163 5.00 -1.25 -6.26
C ARG A 163 5.51 -2.22 -5.20
N GLY A 164 4.70 -3.21 -4.84
CA GLY A 164 5.06 -4.20 -3.82
C GLY A 164 6.08 -5.25 -4.28
N LEU A 165 6.47 -5.21 -5.55
CA LEU A 165 7.50 -6.05 -6.15
C LEU A 165 8.64 -5.19 -6.70
N ALA A 166 9.85 -5.75 -6.65
CA ALA A 166 11.08 -5.20 -7.23
C ALA A 166 11.50 -6.02 -8.46
N ASN A 167 12.35 -5.45 -9.31
CA ASN A 167 12.95 -6.12 -10.45
C ASN A 167 11.91 -6.83 -11.34
N TYR A 168 10.84 -6.11 -11.73
CA TYR A 168 9.77 -6.64 -12.59
C TYR A 168 9.11 -7.92 -12.06
N GLY A 169 9.01 -8.07 -10.74
CA GLY A 169 8.39 -9.24 -10.10
C GLY A 169 9.37 -10.26 -9.54
N ALA A 170 10.67 -10.13 -9.78
CA ALA A 170 11.67 -11.08 -9.29
C ALA A 170 11.95 -10.97 -7.78
N GLY A 171 11.65 -9.83 -7.15
CA GLY A 171 11.84 -9.59 -5.71
C GLY A 171 10.59 -9.02 -5.05
N TRP A 172 10.45 -9.22 -3.74
CA TRP A 172 9.51 -8.40 -2.96
C TRP A 172 10.13 -7.04 -2.68
N ASN A 173 9.33 -5.99 -2.78
CA ASN A 173 9.69 -4.66 -2.34
C ASN A 173 8.96 -4.35 -1.03
N LYS A 174 9.71 -4.16 0.06
CA LYS A 174 9.10 -3.89 1.36
C LYS A 174 8.65 -2.44 1.41
N ILE A 175 7.34 -2.23 1.48
CA ILE A 175 6.73 -0.91 1.66
C ILE A 175 6.18 -0.81 3.08
N SER A 176 6.43 0.33 3.72
CA SER A 176 5.82 0.75 4.97
C SER A 176 5.92 2.28 5.01
N THR A 177 4.88 2.96 4.54
CA THR A 177 4.89 4.43 4.42
C THR A 177 3.50 4.99 4.66
N THR A 178 3.44 6.23 5.13
CA THR A 178 2.18 6.95 5.34
C THR A 178 1.94 7.88 4.16
N VAL A 179 0.78 7.72 3.52
CA VAL A 179 0.26 8.65 2.52
C VAL A 179 -0.87 9.43 3.19
N ARG A 180 -0.57 10.67 3.58
CA ARG A 180 -1.49 11.55 4.33
C ARG A 180 -1.93 10.92 5.65
N ASP A 181 -3.21 10.55 5.79
CA ASP A 181 -3.79 9.93 6.99
C ASP A 181 -3.82 8.39 6.93
N VAL A 182 -3.26 7.76 5.89
CA VAL A 182 -3.29 6.30 5.71
C VAL A 182 -1.89 5.72 5.75
N LEU A 183 -1.63 4.82 6.70
CA LEU A 183 -0.42 3.98 6.70
C LEU A 183 -0.62 2.79 5.75
N ILE A 184 0.32 2.61 4.84
CA ILE A 184 0.30 1.57 3.81
C ILE A 184 1.52 0.68 3.98
N TYR A 185 1.31 -0.63 4.07
CA TYR A 185 2.42 -1.59 4.09
C TYR A 185 2.12 -2.87 3.32
N THR A 186 3.19 -3.53 2.87
CA THR A 186 3.11 -4.77 2.10
C THR A 186 3.31 -6.00 2.98
N VAL A 187 2.57 -7.06 2.67
CA VAL A 187 2.82 -8.43 3.16
C VAL A 187 3.21 -9.31 1.96
N PRO A 188 4.39 -9.96 1.99
CA PRO A 188 4.81 -10.89 0.94
C PRO A 188 3.85 -12.08 0.84
N VAL A 189 3.36 -12.35 -0.37
CA VAL A 189 2.52 -13.51 -0.69
C VAL A 189 3.04 -14.22 -1.94
N TYR A 190 2.49 -15.39 -2.23
CA TYR A 190 2.68 -16.07 -3.51
C TYR A 190 1.37 -16.18 -4.27
N GLN A 191 1.52 -16.17 -5.59
CA GLN A 191 0.46 -16.38 -6.55
C GLN A 191 0.81 -17.58 -7.43
N GLN A 192 -0.21 -18.18 -8.04
CA GLN A 192 -0.03 -19.34 -8.89
C GLN A 192 0.25 -18.92 -10.33
N GLN A 193 1.24 -19.55 -10.93
CA GLN A 193 1.44 -19.61 -12.37
C GLN A 193 1.58 -21.08 -12.77
N PHE A 194 1.22 -21.44 -14.00
CA PHE A 194 1.29 -22.83 -14.48
C PHE A 194 2.60 -23.53 -14.09
N GLY A 195 2.54 -24.42 -13.09
CA GLY A 195 3.68 -25.17 -12.57
C GLY A 195 4.67 -24.40 -11.67
N ASN A 196 4.47 -23.11 -11.41
CA ASN A 196 5.41 -22.27 -10.65
C ASN A 196 4.70 -21.34 -9.65
N ALA A 197 5.35 -21.07 -8.52
CA ALA A 197 4.92 -20.01 -7.60
C ALA A 197 5.62 -18.69 -7.97
N LEU A 198 4.84 -17.65 -8.25
CA LEU A 198 5.37 -16.30 -8.44
C LEU A 198 5.24 -15.50 -7.15
N LYS A 199 6.13 -14.51 -6.98
CA LYS A 199 6.00 -13.53 -5.91
C LYS A 199 4.82 -12.60 -6.19
N GLY A 200 4.05 -12.31 -5.16
CA GLY A 200 3.02 -11.28 -5.14
C GLY A 200 3.14 -10.43 -3.88
N ALA A 201 2.46 -9.29 -3.87
CA ALA A 201 2.37 -8.44 -2.69
C ALA A 201 0.91 -8.14 -2.35
N ALA A 202 0.54 -8.48 -1.12
CA ALA A 202 -0.69 -7.98 -0.51
C ALA A 202 -0.43 -6.62 0.15
N PHE A 203 -1.44 -5.77 0.21
CA PHE A 203 -1.36 -4.45 0.82
C PHE A 203 -2.33 -4.33 1.99
N VAL A 204 -1.84 -3.71 3.07
CA VAL A 204 -2.66 -3.30 4.21
C VAL A 204 -2.73 -1.78 4.24
N PHE A 205 -3.95 -1.29 4.45
CA PHE A 205 -4.31 0.11 4.57
C PHE A 205 -4.86 0.33 5.98
N ASP A 206 -4.05 0.98 6.80
CA ASP A 206 -4.40 1.37 8.16
C ASP A 206 -4.89 2.83 8.15
N LEU A 207 -6.20 3.00 8.30
CA LEU A 207 -6.86 4.31 8.33
C LEU A 207 -6.99 4.83 9.77
N GLY A 208 -6.31 4.21 10.74
CA GLY A 208 -6.41 4.50 12.17
C GLY A 208 -7.63 3.84 12.84
N SER A 209 -8.84 4.00 12.30
CA SER A 209 -10.07 3.41 12.86
C SER A 209 -10.41 2.03 12.27
N VAL A 210 -10.07 1.82 10.99
CA VAL A 210 -10.40 0.61 10.23
C VAL A 210 -9.17 0.09 9.47
N CYS A 211 -8.99 -1.22 9.51
CA CYS A 211 -7.94 -1.93 8.80
C CYS A 211 -8.47 -2.64 7.56
N ILE A 212 -8.04 -2.20 6.37
CA ILE A 212 -8.48 -2.74 5.09
C ILE A 212 -7.30 -3.46 4.43
N VAL A 213 -7.53 -4.67 3.90
CA VAL A 213 -6.50 -5.48 3.26
C VAL A 213 -6.91 -5.83 1.84
N HIS A 214 -6.00 -5.61 0.89
CA HIS A 214 -6.07 -6.15 -0.46
C HIS A 214 -5.11 -7.35 -0.55
N LEU A 215 -5.65 -8.56 -0.67
CA LEU A 215 -4.84 -9.79 -0.63
C LEU A 215 -4.02 -10.04 -1.91
N GLY A 216 -4.17 -9.20 -2.94
CA GLY A 216 -3.53 -9.39 -4.23
C GLY A 216 -3.95 -10.74 -4.84
N ASP A 217 -3.02 -11.39 -5.52
CA ASP A 217 -3.22 -12.70 -6.16
C ASP A 217 -2.87 -13.88 -5.24
N LEU A 218 -3.12 -13.75 -3.94
CA LEU A 218 -2.88 -14.84 -3.00
C LEU A 218 -3.48 -16.15 -3.53
N SER A 219 -2.67 -17.22 -3.55
CA SER A 219 -3.06 -18.53 -4.09
C SER A 219 -2.91 -19.69 -3.09
N HIS A 220 -2.68 -19.39 -1.81
CA HIS A 220 -2.40 -20.38 -0.77
C HIS A 220 -2.93 -19.92 0.60
N LYS A 221 -3.02 -20.85 1.56
CA LYS A 221 -3.31 -20.51 2.97
C LYS A 221 -2.18 -19.68 3.56
N LEU A 222 -2.50 -18.80 4.49
CA LEU A 222 -1.51 -17.95 5.13
C LEU A 222 -0.65 -18.74 6.12
N THR A 223 0.65 -18.43 6.18
CA THR A 223 1.52 -18.92 7.25
C THR A 223 1.30 -18.11 8.53
N PRO A 224 1.70 -18.62 9.71
CA PRO A 224 1.64 -17.86 10.97
C PRO A 224 2.35 -16.50 10.89
N GLU A 225 3.46 -16.42 10.17
CA GLU A 225 4.22 -15.18 9.97
C GLU A 225 3.44 -14.18 9.13
N GLN A 226 2.75 -14.65 8.08
CA GLN A 226 1.91 -13.80 7.25
C GLN A 226 0.68 -13.31 8.03
N ILE A 227 0.03 -14.19 8.81
CA ILE A 227 -1.10 -13.81 9.67
C ILE A 227 -0.66 -12.69 10.64
N LYS A 228 0.50 -12.88 11.29
CA LYS A 228 1.08 -11.85 12.17
C LYS A 228 1.43 -10.57 11.42
N ALA A 229 1.95 -10.67 10.20
CA ALA A 229 2.32 -9.51 9.39
C ALA A 229 1.11 -8.69 8.92
N PHE A 230 -0.01 -9.36 8.59
CA PHE A 230 -1.29 -8.72 8.31
C PHE A 230 -1.81 -8.01 9.57
N GLY A 231 -1.80 -8.69 10.71
CA GLY A 231 -2.36 -8.17 11.96
C GLY A 231 -3.88 -8.23 11.95
N LYS A 232 -4.52 -7.25 12.60
CA LYS A 232 -5.97 -7.07 12.62
C LYS A 232 -6.47 -6.68 11.23
N VAL A 233 -7.51 -7.38 10.78
CA VAL A 233 -8.19 -7.11 9.50
C VAL A 233 -9.66 -6.85 9.80
N ASP A 234 -10.15 -5.65 9.46
CA ASP A 234 -11.58 -5.34 9.55
C ASP A 234 -12.27 -5.65 8.21
N VAL A 235 -11.63 -5.32 7.08
CA VAL A 235 -12.13 -5.58 5.73
C VAL A 235 -11.07 -6.31 4.90
N ALA A 236 -11.44 -7.41 4.26
CA ALA A 236 -10.57 -8.16 3.35
C ALA A 236 -11.13 -8.18 1.93
N MET A 237 -10.39 -7.66 0.95
CA MET A 237 -10.62 -7.92 -0.47
C MET A 237 -9.90 -9.21 -0.84
N ILE A 238 -10.66 -10.26 -1.18
CA ILE A 238 -10.19 -11.65 -1.22
C ILE A 238 -10.37 -12.29 -2.61
N PRO A 239 -9.30 -12.78 -3.24
CA PRO A 239 -9.42 -13.39 -4.55
C PRO A 239 -10.01 -14.80 -4.45
N ILE A 240 -10.91 -15.14 -5.38
CA ILE A 240 -11.62 -16.42 -5.44
C ILE A 240 -11.60 -17.05 -6.85
N GLY A 241 -10.62 -16.70 -7.67
CA GLY A 241 -10.54 -17.07 -9.09
C GLY A 241 -10.09 -18.50 -9.41
N GLY A 242 -9.51 -19.24 -8.47
CA GLY A 242 -9.16 -20.67 -8.57
C GLY A 242 -8.04 -21.10 -9.53
N THR A 243 -7.78 -20.38 -10.63
CA THR A 243 -6.74 -20.75 -11.60
C THR A 243 -5.37 -20.15 -11.29
N PHE A 244 -5.33 -18.85 -11.02
CA PHE A 244 -4.09 -18.10 -10.73
C PHE A 244 -4.05 -17.57 -9.29
N THR A 245 -5.19 -17.61 -8.62
CA THR A 245 -5.41 -17.18 -7.23
C THR A 245 -6.07 -18.32 -6.47
N MET A 246 -6.40 -18.10 -5.20
CA MET A 246 -7.09 -19.11 -4.38
C MET A 246 -8.39 -19.62 -5.05
N PRO A 247 -8.65 -20.94 -5.00
CA PRO A 247 -9.99 -21.46 -5.22
C PRO A 247 -10.90 -21.07 -4.05
N PRO A 248 -12.24 -21.11 -4.24
CA PRO A 248 -13.21 -20.77 -3.21
C PRO A 248 -12.97 -21.43 -1.85
N ASP A 249 -12.58 -22.71 -1.82
CA ASP A 249 -12.33 -23.46 -0.58
C ASP A 249 -11.16 -22.89 0.21
N THR A 250 -10.01 -22.66 -0.44
CA THR A 250 -8.84 -22.05 0.20
C THR A 250 -9.13 -20.62 0.64
N ALA A 251 -9.92 -19.86 -0.12
CA ALA A 251 -10.33 -18.52 0.28
C ALA A 251 -11.17 -18.54 1.58
N ARG A 252 -12.07 -19.52 1.75
CA ARG A 252 -12.83 -19.71 3.00
C ARG A 252 -11.93 -20.01 4.19
N GLU A 253 -10.87 -20.79 4.00
CA GLU A 253 -9.89 -21.06 5.05
C GLU A 253 -9.09 -19.80 5.41
N VAL A 254 -8.70 -18.99 4.43
CA VAL A 254 -8.04 -17.70 4.69
C VAL A 254 -8.94 -16.74 5.45
N LEU A 255 -10.27 -16.73 5.19
CA LEU A 255 -11.21 -15.99 6.02
C LEU A 255 -11.20 -16.46 7.49
N GLN A 256 -11.07 -17.75 7.74
CA GLN A 256 -10.97 -18.29 9.10
C GLN A 256 -9.65 -17.91 9.77
N GLN A 257 -8.56 -17.78 9.00
CA GLN A 257 -7.25 -17.34 9.49
C GLN A 257 -7.23 -15.85 9.85
N LEU A 258 -7.78 -14.99 8.97
CA LEU A 258 -7.76 -13.53 9.14
C LEU A 258 -8.91 -13.00 10.01
N LYS A 259 -10.03 -13.72 10.07
CA LYS A 259 -11.26 -13.35 10.79
C LYS A 259 -11.73 -11.91 10.51
N PRO A 260 -11.82 -11.47 9.24
CA PRO A 260 -12.26 -10.12 8.93
C PRO A 260 -13.72 -9.91 9.33
N LYS A 261 -14.13 -8.66 9.57
CA LYS A 261 -15.55 -8.33 9.81
C LYS A 261 -16.33 -8.30 8.50
N ILE A 262 -15.72 -7.78 7.44
CA ILE A 262 -16.28 -7.78 6.09
C ILE A 262 -15.28 -8.45 5.15
N ALA A 263 -15.76 -9.28 4.23
CA ALA A 263 -14.95 -9.73 3.10
C ALA A 263 -15.63 -9.42 1.76
N ILE A 264 -14.85 -8.96 0.79
CA ILE A 264 -15.30 -8.57 -0.54
C ILE A 264 -14.62 -9.53 -1.52
N PRO A 265 -15.35 -10.45 -2.16
CA PRO A 265 -14.75 -11.35 -3.14
C PRO A 265 -14.29 -10.57 -4.37
N MET A 266 -13.19 -11.01 -4.98
CA MET A 266 -12.60 -10.45 -6.19
C MET A 266 -12.00 -11.56 -7.06
N HIS A 267 -11.45 -11.24 -8.24
CA HIS A 267 -10.83 -12.20 -9.18
C HIS A 267 -11.71 -13.30 -9.78
N TYR A 268 -13.04 -13.26 -9.62
CA TYR A 268 -13.95 -14.27 -10.20
C TYR A 268 -14.61 -13.87 -11.53
N ARG A 269 -14.37 -12.66 -12.06
CA ARG A 269 -14.99 -12.17 -13.31
C ARG A 269 -16.50 -12.43 -13.39
N GLU A 270 -17.18 -12.20 -12.27
CA GLU A 270 -18.62 -12.40 -12.16
C GLU A 270 -19.09 -13.85 -12.43
N ASP A 271 -18.18 -14.84 -12.39
CA ASP A 271 -18.49 -16.27 -12.43
C ASP A 271 -19.32 -16.67 -11.19
N MET A 272 -20.60 -16.97 -11.46
CA MET A 272 -21.57 -17.34 -10.43
C MET A 272 -21.32 -18.71 -9.81
N SER A 273 -20.60 -19.60 -10.50
CA SER A 273 -20.21 -20.91 -9.95
C SER A 273 -19.14 -20.72 -8.87
N LEU A 274 -18.07 -19.98 -9.19
CA LEU A 274 -17.01 -19.65 -8.24
C LEU A 274 -17.57 -18.89 -7.04
N LEU A 275 -18.41 -17.88 -7.30
CA LEU A 275 -19.06 -17.11 -6.25
C LEU A 275 -19.96 -18.00 -5.38
N GLY A 276 -20.81 -18.84 -5.99
CA GLY A 276 -21.70 -19.75 -5.25
C GLY A 276 -20.96 -20.73 -4.34
N MET A 277 -19.86 -21.31 -4.83
CA MET A 277 -18.98 -22.17 -4.03
C MET A 277 -18.38 -21.41 -2.85
N PHE A 278 -17.90 -20.19 -3.08
CA PHE A 278 -17.31 -19.35 -2.03
C PHE A 278 -18.33 -18.96 -0.95
N LEU A 279 -19.55 -18.61 -1.35
CA LEU A 279 -20.60 -18.16 -0.43
C LEU A 279 -21.25 -19.29 0.37
N THR A 280 -20.99 -20.55 0.03
CA THR A 280 -21.62 -21.71 0.67
C THR A 280 -21.33 -21.74 2.18
N GLY A 281 -22.39 -21.61 2.98
CA GLY A 281 -22.33 -21.60 4.44
C GLY A 281 -21.90 -20.26 5.06
N LEU A 282 -21.70 -19.20 4.26
CA LEU A 282 -21.29 -17.88 4.73
C LEU A 282 -22.45 -16.89 4.71
N LYS A 283 -22.55 -16.07 5.76
CA LYS A 283 -23.46 -14.91 5.75
C LYS A 283 -23.01 -13.96 4.65
N SER A 284 -23.91 -13.64 3.72
CA SER A 284 -23.59 -12.77 2.60
C SER A 284 -24.72 -11.83 2.24
N ARG A 285 -24.37 -10.69 1.66
CA ARG A 285 -25.30 -9.78 1.02
C ARG A 285 -24.69 -9.20 -0.24
N ARG A 286 -25.53 -8.93 -1.24
CA ARG A 286 -25.12 -8.29 -2.48
C ARG A 286 -25.60 -6.85 -2.49
N LEU A 287 -24.71 -5.93 -2.85
CA LEU A 287 -25.05 -4.53 -3.03
C LEU A 287 -25.47 -4.26 -4.48
N PRO A 288 -26.45 -3.36 -4.69
CA PRO A 288 -26.92 -3.00 -6.04
C PRO A 288 -25.88 -2.18 -6.82
N GLY A 289 -24.89 -1.61 -6.14
CA GLY A 289 -23.83 -0.81 -6.74
C GLY A 289 -22.44 -1.34 -6.44
N ASN A 290 -21.47 -0.51 -6.78
CA ASN A 290 -20.06 -0.81 -6.65
C ASN A 290 -19.41 -0.24 -5.38
N THR A 291 -20.18 0.44 -4.52
CA THR A 291 -19.66 1.19 -3.39
C THR A 291 -20.12 0.61 -2.07
N LEU A 292 -19.20 0.47 -1.12
CA LEU A 292 -19.44 0.11 0.27
C LEU A 292 -18.93 1.22 1.19
N ALA A 293 -19.81 1.76 2.02
CA ALA A 293 -19.42 2.57 3.17
C ALA A 293 -19.07 1.67 4.35
N VAL A 294 -17.95 1.96 5.01
CA VAL A 294 -17.45 1.21 6.16
C VAL A 294 -17.33 2.16 7.34
N SER A 295 -18.00 1.81 8.45
CA SER A 295 -17.88 2.51 9.72
C SER A 295 -17.56 1.51 10.83
N LYS A 296 -16.61 1.84 11.71
CA LYS A 296 -16.12 0.97 12.77
C LYS A 296 -17.24 0.50 13.71
N SER A 297 -18.16 1.42 14.03
CA SER A 297 -19.33 1.16 14.88
C SER A 297 -20.39 0.27 14.23
N ALA A 298 -20.35 0.10 12.90
CA ALA A 298 -21.31 -0.67 12.11
C ALA A 298 -20.74 -1.99 11.60
N LEU A 299 -19.54 -2.39 12.02
CA LEU A 299 -18.95 -3.67 11.62
C LEU A 299 -19.74 -4.86 12.18
N PRO A 300 -20.03 -5.89 11.38
CA PRO A 300 -20.88 -6.99 11.80
C PRO A 300 -20.17 -7.93 12.80
N PRO A 301 -20.92 -8.51 13.77
CA PRO A 301 -20.35 -9.38 14.78
C PRO A 301 -19.83 -10.75 14.27
N PRO A 302 -20.47 -11.45 13.29
CA PRO A 302 -19.78 -12.43 12.46
C PRO A 302 -19.30 -11.82 11.13
N THR A 303 -18.30 -12.44 10.50
CA THR A 303 -17.85 -12.07 9.14
C THR A 303 -19.03 -12.08 8.17
N GLU A 304 -19.23 -10.96 7.46
CA GLU A 304 -20.21 -10.85 6.39
C GLU A 304 -19.50 -10.71 5.04
N ILE A 305 -19.91 -11.51 4.07
CA ILE A 305 -19.44 -11.38 2.70
C ILE A 305 -20.29 -10.32 1.99
N VAL A 306 -19.65 -9.28 1.49
CA VAL A 306 -20.31 -8.21 0.73
C VAL A 306 -19.91 -8.32 -0.73
N VAL A 307 -20.86 -8.72 -1.56
CA VAL A 307 -20.65 -8.82 -3.02
C VAL A 307 -20.96 -7.48 -3.65
N LEU A 308 -19.96 -6.86 -4.27
CA LEU A 308 -20.08 -5.61 -5.02
C LEU A 308 -20.31 -5.90 -6.50
N THR A 309 -21.01 -4.99 -7.18
CA THR A 309 -21.26 -5.08 -8.62
C THR A 309 -20.48 -3.97 -9.33
N PRO A 310 -19.47 -4.26 -10.17
CA PRO A 310 -18.68 -3.23 -10.81
C PRO A 310 -19.47 -2.52 -11.91
N PRO A 311 -19.12 -1.28 -12.30
CA PRO A 311 -19.73 -0.62 -13.45
C PRO A 311 -19.64 -1.48 -14.70
N GLY A 312 -20.73 -1.62 -15.46
CA GLY A 312 -20.79 -2.50 -16.64
C GLY A 312 -20.80 -4.01 -16.33
N GLY A 313 -20.57 -4.41 -15.09
CA GLY A 313 -20.71 -5.78 -14.60
C GLY A 313 -22.17 -6.14 -14.41
N GLY A 314 -22.83 -6.54 -15.49
CA GLY A 314 -24.18 -7.08 -15.44
C GLY A 314 -24.18 -8.54 -15.02
N PHE A 315 -24.75 -8.81 -13.86
CA PHE A 315 -25.38 -10.07 -13.45
C PHE A 315 -26.39 -10.62 -14.43
N GLY A 316 -26.04 -10.90 -15.69
CA GLY A 316 -26.96 -11.42 -16.70
C GLY A 316 -28.30 -10.68 -16.72
N ARG A 317 -28.42 -9.65 -17.56
CA ARG A 317 -29.75 -9.20 -17.97
C ARG A 317 -30.45 -10.40 -18.60
N ALA A 318 -31.39 -10.98 -17.86
CA ALA A 318 -32.40 -11.86 -18.39
C ALA A 318 -33.44 -10.95 -19.04
N ASP A 319 -33.16 -10.53 -20.27
CA ASP A 319 -34.14 -9.93 -21.19
C ASP A 319 -34.18 -10.83 -22.43
#